data_AF-A0A519UVI2-F1
#
_entry.id   AF-A0A519UVI2-F1
#
_cell.length_a   1.000
_cell.length_b   1.000
_cell.length_c   1.000
_cell.angle_alpha   90.00
_cell.angle_beta   90.00
_cell.angle_gamma   90.00
#
_symmetry.space_group_name_H-M   'P 1'
#
loop_
_entity.id
_entity.type
_entity.pdbx_description
1 polymer ?
#
loop_
_entity_poly.entity_id
_entity_poly.type
_entity_poly.pdbx_seq_one_letter_code
_entity_poly.pdbx_strand_id
1 'polypeptide(L)'
;MVHFGAGCGACQRRSPAEIFAAGQQAHVPLLVGWNSQEMGYQALLGPGAPTVASYSAAVQKLYGEQAADIQRLYPAATDAEAEQAATDLAGDRFIAYSTWKLADAQIQTGGQPVYRYLYARPRPAMTPEMGNATANLAGGVSKGTGAATPAPPAKGAVHSAEIEYALGNLPTNKVFAWTPDDYQVSKTMRGYFANFIKTGNPNGAGLPTWPQASQSNGQVLRLDVATKAEPDQTRARYQYLEQHAAK
;
A
#
# COMPACT_ATOMS: atom_id res chain seq x y z
N MET A 1 -1.02 16.83 -0.02
CA MET A 1 0.28 17.37 0.44
C MET A 1 0.45 16.92 1.89
N VAL A 2 1.31 15.93 2.15
CA VAL A 2 1.66 15.60 3.54
C VAL A 2 2.64 16.68 3.97
N HIS A 3 2.19 17.61 4.81
CA HIS A 3 3.08 18.55 5.48
C HIS A 3 3.98 17.74 6.42
N PHE A 4 5.25 17.56 6.03
CA PHE A 4 6.30 17.33 7.01
C PHE A 4 6.36 18.61 7.86
N GLY A 5 6.14 18.44 9.17
CA GLY A 5 5.90 19.53 10.11
C GLY A 5 6.96 20.63 10.08
N ALA A 6 6.51 21.84 10.36
CA ALA A 6 7.34 23.02 10.54
C ALA A 6 8.48 22.77 11.53
N GLY A 7 9.63 23.37 11.21
CA GLY A 7 10.93 23.05 11.77
C GLY A 7 11.03 23.13 13.30
N CYS A 8 11.66 22.10 13.86
CA CYS A 8 12.31 22.20 15.16
C CYS A 8 13.68 22.87 14.92
N GLY A 9 14.09 23.83 15.75
CA GLY A 9 15.34 24.60 15.59
C GLY A 9 16.66 23.79 15.58
N ALA A 10 16.59 22.46 15.66
CA ALA A 10 17.69 21.52 15.50
C ALA A 10 17.36 20.32 14.57
N CYS A 11 16.16 20.22 13.99
CA CYS A 11 15.78 19.11 13.12
C CYS A 11 15.74 19.55 11.65
N GLN A 12 16.69 19.03 10.88
CA GLN A 12 16.78 18.99 9.40
C GLN A 12 16.63 20.34 8.67
N ARG A 13 17.76 20.95 8.29
CA ARG A 13 17.80 22.18 7.45
C ARG A 13 17.42 21.96 5.97
N ARG A 14 17.22 20.70 5.55
CA ARG A 14 16.94 20.29 4.16
C ARG A 14 15.72 19.36 4.14
N SER A 15 14.97 19.38 3.05
CA SER A 15 13.86 18.46 2.84
C SER A 15 14.36 17.01 2.67
N PRO A 16 13.54 15.98 2.97
CA PRO A 16 13.89 14.60 2.70
C PRO A 16 14.32 14.35 1.24
N ALA A 17 13.63 14.97 0.27
CA ALA A 17 13.96 14.83 -1.14
C ALA A 17 15.40 15.31 -1.45
N GLU A 18 15.79 16.46 -0.90
CA GLU A 18 17.14 17.02 -1.08
C GLU A 18 18.22 16.16 -0.41
N ILE A 19 17.92 15.56 0.74
CA ILE A 19 18.84 14.66 1.45
C ILE A 19 19.11 13.41 0.63
N PHE A 20 18.06 12.75 0.13
CA PHE A 20 18.20 11.56 -0.70
C PHE A 20 18.87 11.84 -2.04
N ALA A 21 18.51 12.96 -2.70
CA ALA A 21 19.15 13.38 -3.95
C ALA A 21 20.66 13.66 -3.78
N ALA A 22 21.08 14.13 -2.61
CA ALA A 22 22.48 14.34 -2.28
C ALA A 22 23.19 13.10 -1.73
N GLY A 23 22.50 11.95 -1.61
CA GLY A 23 23.06 10.73 -1.02
C GLY A 23 23.43 10.87 0.46
N GLN A 24 22.75 11.74 1.20
CA GLN A 24 23.04 12.05 2.61
C GLN A 24 22.12 11.31 3.60
N GLN A 25 21.25 10.42 3.11
CA GLN A 25 20.45 9.54 3.94
C GLN A 25 21.29 8.41 4.56
N ALA A 26 20.69 7.65 5.47
CA ALA A 26 21.34 6.46 6.01
C ALA A 26 21.56 5.39 4.92
N HIS A 27 22.79 4.92 4.79
CA HIS A 27 23.17 3.82 3.90
C HIS A 27 22.92 2.47 4.58
N VAL A 28 21.64 2.12 4.75
CA VAL A 28 21.19 0.86 5.35
C VAL A 28 20.31 0.06 4.38
N PRO A 29 20.26 -1.28 4.50
CA PRO A 29 19.27 -2.08 3.79
C PRO A 29 17.86 -1.59 4.11
N LEU A 30 16.96 -1.65 3.13
CA LEU A 30 15.56 -1.21 3.28
C LEU A 30 14.59 -2.32 2.89
N LEU A 31 13.69 -2.68 3.80
CA LEU A 31 12.49 -3.47 3.51
C LEU A 31 11.30 -2.51 3.63
N VAL A 32 10.51 -2.41 2.56
CA VAL A 32 9.45 -1.41 2.44
C VAL A 32 8.32 -1.92 1.58
N GLY A 33 7.09 -1.49 1.82
CA GLY A 33 5.95 -1.93 1.04
C GLY A 33 4.68 -1.16 1.34
N TRP A 34 3.63 -1.54 0.63
CA TRP A 34 2.30 -0.94 0.71
C TRP A 34 1.24 -2.03 0.54
N ASN A 35 0.00 -1.67 0.85
CA ASN A 35 -1.14 -2.59 0.75
C ASN A 35 -1.86 -2.45 -0.59
N SER A 36 -2.52 -3.52 -1.04
CA SER A 36 -3.23 -3.54 -2.33
C SER A 36 -4.48 -2.65 -2.39
N GLN A 37 -4.97 -2.19 -1.25
CA GLN A 37 -6.15 -1.32 -1.12
C GLN A 37 -5.90 -0.26 -0.03
N GLU A 38 -4.78 0.47 -0.12
CA GLU A 38 -4.46 1.55 0.84
C GLU A 38 -5.62 2.53 1.05
N MET A 39 -6.41 2.78 0.00
CA MET A 39 -7.71 3.45 0.09
C MET A 39 -8.72 2.74 -0.82
N GLY A 40 -10.00 2.74 -0.45
CA GLY A 40 -11.07 2.30 -1.36
C GLY A 40 -11.45 3.37 -2.38
N TYR A 41 -12.13 2.98 -3.46
CA TYR A 41 -12.61 3.88 -4.52
C TYR A 41 -13.40 5.09 -3.99
N GLN A 42 -14.06 4.97 -2.83
CA GLN A 42 -14.85 6.05 -2.23
C GLN A 42 -14.00 7.29 -1.91
N ALA A 43 -12.70 7.13 -1.67
CA ALA A 43 -11.80 8.25 -1.47
C ALA A 43 -11.59 9.11 -2.73
N LEU A 44 -11.89 8.54 -3.90
CA LEU A 44 -11.87 9.23 -5.20
C LEU A 44 -13.28 9.64 -5.65
N LEU A 45 -14.25 8.73 -5.53
CA LEU A 45 -15.59 8.86 -6.11
C LEU A 45 -16.66 9.35 -5.13
N GLY A 46 -16.38 9.39 -3.84
CA GLY A 46 -17.38 9.59 -2.80
C GLY A 46 -18.28 8.36 -2.61
N PRO A 47 -19.49 8.53 -2.04
CA PRO A 47 -20.38 7.41 -1.71
C PRO A 47 -21.14 6.81 -2.92
N GLY A 48 -20.93 7.36 -4.12
CA GLY A 48 -21.62 6.92 -5.33
C GLY A 48 -21.11 5.57 -5.85
N ALA A 49 -21.88 4.96 -6.75
CA ALA A 49 -21.48 3.73 -7.42
C ALA A 49 -20.23 3.95 -8.29
N PRO A 50 -19.26 3.00 -8.29
CA PRO A 50 -18.07 3.07 -9.11
C PRO A 50 -18.40 2.65 -10.54
N THR A 51 -18.80 3.59 -11.39
CA THR A 51 -19.07 3.36 -12.81
C THR A 51 -17.97 3.96 -13.66
N VAL A 52 -17.84 3.51 -14.91
CA VAL A 52 -16.90 4.13 -15.87
C VAL A 52 -17.15 5.63 -15.99
N ALA A 53 -18.41 6.06 -15.96
CA ALA A 53 -18.79 7.46 -16.02
C ALA A 53 -18.39 8.25 -14.76
N SER A 54 -18.65 7.72 -13.55
CA SER A 54 -18.27 8.41 -12.31
C SER A 54 -16.75 8.46 -12.14
N TYR A 55 -16.04 7.41 -12.54
CA TYR A 55 -14.58 7.40 -12.60
C TYR A 55 -14.02 8.44 -13.56
N SER A 56 -14.51 8.47 -14.80
CA SER A 56 -14.05 9.42 -15.82
C SER A 56 -14.28 10.87 -15.37
N ALA A 57 -15.46 11.15 -14.79
CA ALA A 57 -15.78 12.47 -14.24
C ALA A 57 -14.89 12.87 -13.06
N ALA A 58 -14.59 11.94 -12.15
CA ALA A 58 -13.70 12.19 -11.01
C ALA A 58 -12.28 12.46 -11.47
N VAL A 59 -11.76 11.68 -12.43
CA VAL A 59 -10.43 11.91 -13.01
C VAL A 59 -10.38 13.26 -13.74
N GLN A 60 -11.39 13.58 -14.55
CA GLN A 60 -11.47 14.88 -15.24
C GLN A 60 -11.48 16.05 -14.25
N LYS A 61 -12.24 15.93 -13.15
CA LYS A 61 -12.31 16.96 -12.11
C LYS A 61 -10.99 17.15 -11.39
N LEU A 62 -10.25 16.07 -11.12
CA LEU A 62 -9.00 16.11 -10.36
C LEU A 62 -7.79 16.51 -11.20
N TYR A 63 -7.78 16.10 -12.48
CA TYR A 63 -6.61 16.18 -13.34
C TYR A 63 -6.80 17.04 -14.58
N GLY A 64 -7.98 17.58 -14.87
CA GLY A 64 -8.16 18.53 -15.97
C GLY A 64 -7.59 18.03 -17.31
N GLU A 65 -6.61 18.74 -17.85
CA GLU A 65 -5.95 18.39 -19.12
C GLU A 65 -5.16 17.07 -19.05
N GLN A 66 -4.69 16.67 -17.86
CA GLN A 66 -3.96 15.42 -17.62
C GLN A 66 -4.86 14.19 -17.51
N ALA A 67 -6.19 14.35 -17.59
CA ALA A 67 -7.14 13.27 -17.36
C ALA A 67 -6.97 12.08 -18.31
N ALA A 68 -6.68 12.34 -19.58
CA ALA A 68 -6.49 11.29 -20.59
C ALA A 68 -5.28 10.39 -20.27
N ASP A 69 -4.18 10.97 -19.78
CA ASP A 69 -2.99 10.22 -19.37
C ASP A 69 -3.24 9.40 -18.11
N ILE A 70 -3.97 9.95 -17.13
CA ILE A 70 -4.40 9.18 -15.96
C ILE A 70 -5.26 7.99 -16.39
N GLN A 71 -6.25 8.20 -17.28
CA GLN A 71 -7.10 7.11 -17.77
C GLN A 71 -6.31 6.06 -18.57
N ARG A 72 -5.23 6.46 -19.26
CA ARG A 72 -4.33 5.51 -19.93
C ARG A 72 -3.51 4.66 -18.93
N LEU A 73 -3.11 5.24 -17.81
CA LEU A 73 -2.33 4.57 -16.76
C LEU A 73 -3.20 3.75 -15.79
N TYR A 74 -4.47 4.11 -15.69
CA TYR A 74 -5.50 3.48 -14.87
C TYR A 74 -6.74 3.18 -15.74
N PRO A 75 -6.63 2.25 -16.71
CA PRO A 75 -7.70 2.00 -17.66
C PRO A 75 -8.94 1.38 -17.00
N ALA A 76 -10.11 1.80 -17.47
CA ALA A 76 -11.40 1.24 -17.04
C ALA A 76 -12.39 1.21 -18.21
N ALA A 77 -12.65 0.02 -18.75
CA ALA A 77 -13.67 -0.21 -19.79
C ALA A 77 -14.99 -0.73 -19.20
N THR A 78 -14.96 -1.26 -17.98
CA THR A 78 -16.14 -1.75 -17.23
C THR A 78 -16.25 -1.11 -15.86
N ASP A 79 -17.42 -1.17 -15.24
CA ASP A 79 -17.63 -0.64 -13.87
C ASP A 79 -16.75 -1.37 -12.83
N ALA A 80 -16.49 -2.67 -13.02
CA ALA A 80 -15.57 -3.42 -12.16
C ALA A 80 -14.12 -2.91 -12.31
N GLU A 81 -13.68 -2.61 -13.53
CA GLU A 81 -12.37 -1.99 -13.75
C GLU A 81 -12.33 -0.55 -13.25
N ALA A 82 -13.45 0.20 -13.33
CA ALA A 82 -13.55 1.55 -12.79
C ALA A 82 -13.40 1.55 -11.26
N GLU A 83 -13.99 0.56 -10.57
CA GLU A 83 -13.80 0.36 -9.14
C GLU A 83 -12.33 0.08 -8.80
N GLN A 84 -11.68 -0.82 -9.54
CA GLN A 84 -10.26 -1.14 -9.33
C GLN A 84 -9.35 0.05 -9.64
N ALA A 85 -9.54 0.71 -10.78
CA ALA A 85 -8.77 1.88 -11.19
C ALA A 85 -8.91 3.05 -10.21
N ALA A 86 -10.12 3.29 -9.70
CA ALA A 86 -10.37 4.29 -8.66
C ALA A 86 -9.72 3.92 -7.33
N THR A 87 -9.72 2.63 -6.97
CA THR A 87 -9.08 2.10 -5.76
C THR A 87 -7.56 2.23 -5.83
N ASP A 88 -6.96 1.81 -6.94
CA ASP A 88 -5.52 1.95 -7.21
C ASP A 88 -5.11 3.43 -7.13
N LEU A 89 -5.79 4.32 -7.86
CA LEU A 89 -5.46 5.74 -7.88
C LEU A 89 -5.65 6.40 -6.51
N ALA A 90 -6.65 5.98 -5.74
CA ALA A 90 -6.85 6.46 -4.37
C ALA A 90 -5.71 6.03 -3.45
N GLY A 91 -5.31 4.76 -3.49
CA GLY A 91 -4.21 4.22 -2.68
C GLY A 91 -2.86 4.83 -3.05
N ASP A 92 -2.61 5.01 -4.35
CA ASP A 92 -1.41 5.62 -4.89
C ASP A 92 -1.26 7.07 -4.43
N ARG A 93 -2.35 7.86 -4.48
CA ARG A 93 -2.37 9.25 -4.00
C ARG A 93 -2.24 9.37 -2.48
N PHE A 94 -2.61 8.34 -1.73
CA PHE A 94 -2.56 8.35 -0.28
C PHE A 94 -1.17 8.02 0.25
N ILE A 95 -0.60 6.87 -0.10
CA ILE A 95 0.68 6.43 0.47
C ILE A 95 1.56 5.59 -0.47
N ALA A 96 0.99 4.78 -1.37
CA ALA A 96 1.76 3.81 -2.14
C ALA A 96 2.82 4.47 -3.05
N TYR A 97 2.46 5.57 -3.73
CA TYR A 97 3.42 6.34 -4.53
C TYR A 97 4.58 6.90 -3.69
N SER A 98 4.29 7.54 -2.55
CA SER A 98 5.34 8.13 -1.71
C SER A 98 6.29 7.07 -1.14
N THR A 99 5.75 5.90 -0.78
CA THR A 99 6.53 4.76 -0.31
C THR A 99 7.42 4.19 -1.42
N TRP A 100 6.88 4.04 -2.63
CA TRP A 100 7.66 3.63 -3.79
C TRP A 100 8.78 4.63 -4.10
N LYS A 101 8.49 5.95 -4.06
CA LYS A 101 9.47 7.01 -4.31
C LYS A 101 10.61 6.98 -3.31
N LEU A 102 10.31 6.80 -2.02
CA LEU A 102 11.33 6.60 -0.98
C LEU A 102 12.23 5.41 -1.30
N ALA A 103 11.63 4.28 -1.69
CA ALA A 103 12.36 3.08 -2.05
C ALA A 103 13.24 3.32 -3.30
N ASP A 104 12.73 4.02 -4.30
CA ASP A 104 13.44 4.33 -5.55
C ASP A 104 14.65 5.24 -5.30
N ALA A 105 14.47 6.25 -4.45
CA ALA A 105 15.55 7.12 -4.01
C ALA A 105 16.62 6.36 -3.19
N GLN A 106 16.21 5.44 -2.32
CA GLN A 106 17.16 4.58 -1.58
C GLN A 106 17.95 3.66 -2.52
N ILE A 107 17.33 3.12 -3.57
CA ILE A 107 18.04 2.32 -4.59
C ILE A 107 19.08 3.18 -5.31
N GLN A 108 18.75 4.44 -5.63
CA GLN A 108 19.60 5.31 -6.44
C GLN A 108 20.87 5.76 -5.72
N THR A 109 20.77 6.18 -4.46
CA THR A 109 21.89 6.80 -3.73
C THR A 109 22.26 6.09 -2.43
N GLY A 110 21.47 5.12 -1.98
CA GLY A 110 21.67 4.43 -0.70
C GLY A 110 22.78 3.38 -0.72
N GLY A 111 23.07 2.77 -1.89
CA GLY A 111 24.15 1.79 -2.03
C GLY A 111 23.96 0.48 -1.26
N GLN A 112 22.74 0.21 -0.77
CA GLN A 112 22.38 -0.97 0.02
C GLN A 112 21.18 -1.71 -0.58
N PRO A 113 20.98 -3.00 -0.28
CA PRO A 113 19.84 -3.75 -0.78
C PRO A 113 18.49 -3.15 -0.37
N VAL A 114 17.57 -3.05 -1.34
CA VAL A 114 16.18 -2.63 -1.11
C VAL A 114 15.25 -3.76 -1.51
N TYR A 115 14.24 -4.06 -0.68
CA TYR A 115 13.25 -5.11 -0.90
C TYR A 115 11.85 -4.49 -0.82
N ARG A 116 11.09 -4.59 -1.92
CA ARG A 116 9.73 -4.07 -2.02
C ARG A 116 8.69 -5.18 -1.84
N TYR A 117 7.65 -4.95 -1.05
CA TYR A 117 6.48 -5.83 -1.00
C TYR A 117 5.16 -5.10 -1.33
N LEU A 118 4.21 -5.88 -1.83
CA LEU A 118 2.80 -5.55 -1.95
C LEU A 118 2.03 -6.53 -1.08
N TYR A 119 1.48 -6.06 0.04
CA TYR A 119 0.64 -6.90 0.89
C TYR A 119 -0.79 -6.89 0.35
N ALA A 120 -1.31 -8.07 0.01
CA ALA A 120 -2.54 -8.17 -0.77
C ALA A 120 -3.65 -9.00 -0.11
N ARG A 121 -3.38 -9.56 1.06
CA ARG A 121 -4.35 -10.37 1.80
C ARG A 121 -5.35 -9.45 2.55
N PRO A 122 -6.64 -9.41 2.18
CA PRO A 122 -7.64 -8.67 2.96
C PRO A 122 -7.78 -9.30 4.36
N ARG A 123 -8.08 -8.46 5.36
CA ARG A 123 -8.56 -8.98 6.65
C ARG A 123 -9.86 -9.78 6.40
N PRO A 124 -10.08 -10.91 7.10
CA PRO A 124 -11.33 -11.62 7.00
C PRO A 124 -12.48 -10.81 7.61
N ALA A 125 -13.70 -11.31 7.46
CA ALA A 125 -14.87 -10.69 8.08
C ALA A 125 -14.69 -10.53 9.59
N MET A 126 -15.34 -9.51 10.17
CA MET A 126 -15.41 -9.38 11.62
C MET A 126 -16.17 -10.55 12.24
N THR A 127 -15.86 -10.87 13.49
CA THR A 127 -16.60 -11.90 14.22
C THR A 127 -18.04 -11.45 14.49
N PRO A 128 -18.99 -12.38 14.68
CA PRO A 128 -20.39 -12.03 14.95
C PRO A 128 -20.58 -11.12 16.18
N GLU A 129 -19.70 -11.23 17.18
CA GLU A 129 -19.74 -10.43 18.41
C GLU A 129 -19.51 -8.93 18.16
N MET A 130 -18.90 -8.59 17.03
CA MET A 130 -18.69 -7.19 16.63
C MET A 130 -19.98 -6.51 16.17
N GLY A 131 -21.04 -7.26 15.86
CA GLY A 131 -22.36 -6.73 15.51
C GLY A 131 -22.30 -5.68 14.41
N ASN A 132 -22.66 -4.43 14.75
CA ASN A 132 -22.70 -3.31 13.83
C ASN A 132 -21.42 -2.44 13.83
N ALA A 133 -20.31 -2.99 14.31
CA ALA A 133 -19.04 -2.31 14.28
C ALA A 133 -18.44 -2.28 12.86
N THR A 134 -17.62 -1.27 12.63
CA THR A 134 -16.85 -1.09 11.39
C THR A 134 -15.38 -0.91 11.74
N ALA A 135 -14.49 -1.44 10.91
CA ALA A 135 -13.05 -1.25 11.09
C ALA A 135 -12.67 0.15 10.65
N ASN A 136 -11.88 0.85 11.47
CA ASN A 136 -11.32 2.13 11.08
C ASN A 136 -10.04 1.93 10.24
N LEU A 137 -9.68 2.96 9.46
CA LEU A 137 -8.58 2.90 8.48
C LEU A 137 -7.21 2.56 9.11
N ALA A 138 -6.92 3.08 10.30
CA ALA A 138 -5.65 2.87 11.00
C ALA A 138 -5.80 1.93 12.22
N GLY A 139 -6.75 0.99 12.15
CA GLY A 139 -7.07 0.09 13.24
C GLY A 139 -8.07 0.65 14.25
N GLY A 140 -8.53 -0.21 15.15
CA GLY A 140 -9.67 0.07 16.02
C GLY A 140 -11.01 -0.08 15.29
N VAL A 141 -12.10 0.09 16.04
CA VAL A 141 -13.47 -0.13 15.55
C VAL A 141 -14.40 0.96 16.05
N SER A 142 -15.38 1.31 15.21
CA SER A 142 -16.44 2.26 15.55
C SER A 142 -17.78 1.53 15.52
N LYS A 143 -18.59 1.68 16.58
CA LYS A 143 -19.96 1.11 16.63
C LYS A 143 -20.94 2.03 15.92
N GLY A 144 -21.73 1.47 15.01
CA GLY A 144 -22.82 2.20 14.35
C GLY A 144 -24.01 2.46 15.28
N THR A 145 -24.84 3.44 14.93
CA THR A 145 -26.15 3.67 15.56
C THR A 145 -27.25 3.15 14.62
N GLY A 146 -27.54 1.85 14.68
CA GLY A 146 -28.58 1.22 13.85
C GLY A 146 -28.27 -0.21 13.44
N ALA A 147 -29.20 -0.84 12.71
CA ALA A 147 -28.97 -2.14 12.09
C ALA A 147 -27.85 -2.03 11.05
N ALA A 148 -26.75 -2.77 11.23
CA ALA A 148 -25.68 -2.78 10.25
C ALA A 148 -26.16 -3.48 8.98
N THR A 149 -26.07 -2.78 7.85
CA THR A 149 -25.81 -3.46 6.59
C THR A 149 -24.32 -3.79 6.60
N PRO A 150 -23.92 -5.08 6.58
CA PRO A 150 -22.51 -5.44 6.52
C PRO A 150 -21.90 -4.78 5.29
N ALA A 151 -20.84 -3.98 5.48
CA ALA A 151 -20.08 -3.48 4.35
C ALA A 151 -19.54 -4.68 3.56
N PRO A 152 -19.57 -4.64 2.22
CA PRO A 152 -19.00 -5.72 1.43
C PRO A 152 -17.52 -5.91 1.84
N PRO A 153 -17.03 -7.16 1.88
CA PRO A 153 -15.63 -7.43 2.20
C PRO A 153 -14.70 -6.63 1.29
N ALA A 154 -13.60 -6.14 1.85
CA ALA A 154 -12.55 -5.51 1.06
C ALA A 154 -12.00 -6.52 0.04
N LYS A 155 -11.79 -6.07 -1.20
CA LYS A 155 -11.24 -6.90 -2.28
C LYS A 155 -9.72 -7.05 -2.16
N GLY A 156 -9.07 -6.15 -1.41
CA GLY A 156 -7.66 -6.21 -1.09
C GLY A 156 -7.37 -5.83 0.36
N ALA A 157 -6.08 -5.82 0.71
CA ALA A 157 -5.61 -5.36 2.00
C ALA A 157 -5.82 -3.85 2.16
N VAL A 158 -6.68 -3.46 3.10
CA VAL A 158 -6.89 -2.06 3.45
C VAL A 158 -5.67 -1.46 4.16
N HIS A 159 -5.61 -0.14 4.31
CA HIS A 159 -4.56 0.50 5.10
C HIS A 159 -4.37 -0.18 6.48
N SER A 160 -3.11 -0.32 6.90
CA SER A 160 -2.70 -0.95 8.15
C SER A 160 -3.08 -2.44 8.31
N ALA A 161 -3.63 -3.12 7.29
CA ALA A 161 -4.09 -4.51 7.37
C ALA A 161 -2.98 -5.53 7.64
N GLU A 162 -1.76 -5.20 7.27
CA GLU A 162 -0.59 -6.05 7.37
C GLU A 162 0.04 -6.06 8.77
N ILE A 163 -0.26 -5.06 9.61
CA ILE A 163 0.40 -4.87 10.91
C ILE A 163 0.21 -6.07 11.82
N GLU A 164 -1.02 -6.59 11.94
CA GLU A 164 -1.28 -7.76 12.80
C GLU A 164 -0.60 -9.02 12.27
N TYR A 165 -0.43 -9.12 10.94
CA TYR A 165 0.26 -10.24 10.29
C TYR A 165 1.76 -10.16 10.52
N ALA A 166 2.36 -8.97 10.35
CA ALA A 166 3.78 -8.70 10.54
C ALA A 166 4.21 -8.91 11.99
N LEU A 167 3.37 -8.51 12.96
CA LEU A 167 3.65 -8.66 14.39
C LEU A 167 3.27 -10.03 14.94
N GLY A 168 2.44 -10.81 14.24
CA GLY A 168 1.98 -12.13 14.71
C GLY A 168 0.90 -12.06 15.78
N ASN A 169 0.11 -10.99 15.76
CA ASN A 169 -0.91 -10.69 16.77
C ASN A 169 -2.30 -11.22 16.41
N LEU A 170 -2.45 -11.99 15.31
CA LEU A 170 -3.74 -12.56 14.91
C LEU A 170 -4.47 -13.30 16.07
N PRO A 171 -3.80 -14.16 16.88
CA PRO A 171 -4.50 -14.87 17.96
C PRO A 171 -5.11 -13.95 19.04
N THR A 172 -4.55 -12.76 19.24
CA THR A 172 -4.96 -11.82 20.29
C THR A 172 -6.03 -10.84 19.82
N ASN A 173 -6.11 -10.57 18.51
CA ASN A 173 -7.14 -9.73 17.93
C ASN A 173 -8.44 -10.53 17.71
N LYS A 174 -9.45 -10.32 18.56
CA LYS A 174 -10.75 -11.00 18.46
C LYS A 174 -11.77 -10.28 17.57
N VAL A 175 -11.41 -9.16 16.94
CA VAL A 175 -12.31 -8.41 16.05
C VAL A 175 -12.60 -9.17 14.76
N PHE A 176 -11.61 -9.92 14.25
CA PHE A 176 -11.68 -10.58 12.94
C PHE A 176 -11.70 -12.10 13.07
N ALA A 177 -12.45 -12.75 12.18
CA ALA A 177 -12.56 -14.20 12.09
C ALA A 177 -11.36 -14.79 11.32
N TRP A 178 -10.16 -14.74 11.92
CA TRP A 178 -8.91 -15.22 11.32
C TRP A 178 -9.00 -16.66 10.83
N THR A 179 -8.55 -16.90 9.60
CA THR A 179 -8.56 -18.22 8.97
C THR A 179 -7.18 -18.89 9.02
N PRO A 180 -7.09 -20.21 8.76
CA PRO A 180 -5.79 -20.89 8.62
C PRO A 180 -4.86 -20.23 7.60
N ASP A 181 -5.40 -19.73 6.49
CA ASP A 181 -4.66 -18.98 5.48
C ASP A 181 -4.05 -17.69 6.06
N ASP A 182 -4.77 -16.99 6.93
CA ASP A 182 -4.25 -15.78 7.56
C ASP A 182 -3.04 -16.09 8.46
N TYR A 183 -3.12 -17.17 9.22
CA TYR A 183 -2.00 -17.65 10.03
C TYR A 183 -0.80 -18.08 9.17
N GLN A 184 -1.04 -18.70 8.02
CA GLN A 184 0.01 -19.03 7.06
C GLN A 184 0.69 -17.77 6.52
N VAL A 185 -0.09 -16.78 6.07
CA VAL A 185 0.43 -15.49 5.57
C VAL A 185 1.23 -14.77 6.67
N SER A 186 0.70 -14.71 7.89
CA SER A 186 1.42 -14.11 9.03
C SER A 186 2.74 -14.83 9.33
N LYS A 187 2.77 -16.16 9.30
CA LYS A 187 4.00 -16.93 9.49
C LYS A 187 5.04 -16.59 8.41
N THR A 188 4.64 -16.53 7.15
CA THR A 188 5.51 -16.16 6.02
C THR A 188 6.06 -14.73 6.18
N MET A 189 5.18 -13.77 6.45
CA MET A 189 5.56 -12.35 6.60
C MET A 189 6.52 -12.15 7.77
N ARG A 190 6.25 -12.78 8.93
CA ARG A 190 7.15 -12.78 10.09
C ARG A 190 8.50 -13.41 9.78
N GLY A 191 8.54 -14.47 8.98
CA GLY A 191 9.78 -15.11 8.53
C GLY A 191 10.68 -14.11 7.80
N TYR A 192 10.14 -13.40 6.81
CA TYR A 192 10.89 -12.37 6.10
C TYR A 192 11.37 -11.24 7.00
N PHE A 193 10.49 -10.72 7.86
CA PHE A 193 10.83 -9.61 8.76
C PHE A 193 11.91 -10.03 9.76
N ALA A 194 11.81 -11.21 10.35
CA ALA A 194 12.81 -11.72 11.29
C ALA A 194 14.18 -11.95 10.62
N ASN A 195 14.21 -12.47 9.39
CA ASN A 195 15.45 -12.64 8.63
C ASN A 195 16.09 -11.30 8.29
N PHE A 196 15.27 -10.34 7.84
CA PHE A 196 15.73 -9.00 7.48
C PHE A 196 16.30 -8.27 8.69
N ILE A 197 15.63 -8.30 9.85
CA ILE A 197 16.11 -7.70 11.10
C ILE A 197 17.48 -8.28 11.51
N LYS A 198 17.68 -9.59 11.34
CA LYS A 198 18.92 -10.27 11.74
C LYS A 198 20.09 -10.05 10.78
N THR A 199 19.80 -9.90 9.48
CA THR A 199 20.83 -10.08 8.44
C THR A 199 20.83 -9.01 7.34
N GLY A 200 19.81 -8.15 7.27
CA GLY A 200 19.59 -7.24 6.16
C GLY A 200 19.06 -7.91 4.88
N ASN A 201 18.82 -9.23 4.89
CA ASN A 201 18.25 -10.00 3.79
C ASN A 201 16.98 -10.72 4.27
N PRO A 202 15.80 -10.52 3.63
CA PRO A 202 14.57 -11.19 4.06
C PRO A 202 14.56 -12.70 3.75
N ASN A 203 15.36 -13.16 2.79
CA ASN A 203 15.32 -14.55 2.33
C ASN A 203 15.77 -15.55 3.42
N GLY A 204 15.18 -16.74 3.39
CA GLY A 204 15.53 -17.83 4.31
C GLY A 204 14.85 -19.15 3.92
N ALA A 205 15.21 -20.22 4.63
CA ALA A 205 14.67 -21.55 4.35
C ALA A 205 13.13 -21.59 4.46
N GLY A 206 12.47 -22.22 3.48
CA GLY A 206 11.02 -22.39 3.45
C GLY A 206 10.23 -21.15 3.05
N LEU A 207 10.89 -20.06 2.65
CA LEU A 207 10.26 -18.86 2.12
C LEU A 207 10.46 -18.80 0.59
N PRO A 208 9.45 -18.35 -0.18
CA PRO A 208 9.67 -17.96 -1.57
C PRO A 208 10.81 -16.95 -1.71
N THR A 209 11.48 -16.95 -2.85
CA THR A 209 12.57 -15.99 -3.09
C THR A 209 12.01 -14.58 -3.24
N TRP A 210 12.55 -13.67 -2.43
CA TRP A 210 12.30 -12.24 -2.51
C TRP A 210 13.48 -11.55 -3.21
N PRO A 211 13.34 -11.16 -4.49
CA PRO A 211 14.39 -10.47 -5.22
C PRO A 211 14.63 -9.07 -4.68
N GLN A 212 15.89 -8.62 -4.76
CA GLN A 212 16.22 -7.22 -4.53
C GLN A 212 15.56 -6.35 -5.60
N ALA A 213 15.00 -5.21 -5.20
CA ALA A 213 14.43 -4.23 -6.09
C ALA A 213 15.53 -3.51 -6.90
N SER A 214 15.20 -3.15 -8.13
CA SER A 214 16.08 -2.46 -9.07
C SER A 214 15.32 -1.37 -9.82
N GLN A 215 16.06 -0.39 -10.34
CA GLN A 215 15.54 0.65 -11.24
C GLN A 215 15.06 0.07 -12.59
N SER A 216 15.71 -1.00 -13.07
CA SER A 216 15.41 -1.68 -14.33
C SER A 216 14.87 -3.09 -14.07
N ASN A 217 13.71 -3.44 -14.62
CA ASN A 217 13.03 -4.73 -14.42
C ASN A 217 12.72 -5.04 -12.94
N GLY A 218 12.25 -4.03 -12.20
CA GLY A 218 11.93 -4.15 -10.79
C GLY A 218 10.87 -5.24 -10.52
N GLN A 219 11.09 -5.98 -9.43
CA GLN A 219 10.16 -6.97 -8.91
C GLN A 219 9.63 -6.48 -7.56
N VAL A 220 8.40 -6.88 -7.23
CA VAL A 220 7.81 -6.74 -5.91
C VAL A 220 7.45 -8.12 -5.37
N LEU A 221 7.61 -8.35 -4.07
CA LEU A 221 7.06 -9.56 -3.44
C LEU A 221 5.59 -9.33 -3.12
N ARG A 222 4.69 -10.04 -3.79
CA ARG A 222 3.28 -10.07 -3.44
C ARG A 222 3.08 -11.01 -2.26
N LEU A 223 2.71 -10.46 -1.10
CA LEU A 223 2.42 -11.19 0.13
C LEU A 223 0.92 -11.49 0.21
N ASP A 224 0.61 -12.78 0.09
CA ASP A 224 -0.73 -13.36 0.17
C ASP A 224 -0.58 -14.88 0.37
N VAL A 225 -1.68 -15.64 0.35
CA VAL A 225 -1.69 -17.10 0.51
C VAL A 225 -0.69 -17.77 -0.44
N ALA A 226 -0.74 -17.38 -1.71
CA ALA A 226 0.27 -17.70 -2.71
C ALA A 226 1.29 -16.55 -2.82
N THR A 227 2.25 -16.52 -1.89
CA THR A 227 3.33 -15.53 -1.89
C THR A 227 4.29 -15.79 -3.06
N LYS A 228 4.57 -14.76 -3.86
CA LYS A 228 5.48 -14.84 -5.02
C LYS A 228 6.08 -13.49 -5.36
N ALA A 229 7.23 -13.51 -6.03
CA ALA A 229 7.75 -12.32 -6.71
C ALA A 229 7.02 -12.12 -8.03
N GLU A 230 6.74 -10.88 -8.39
CA GLU A 230 6.14 -10.51 -9.66
C GLU A 230 6.67 -9.16 -10.17
N PRO A 231 6.59 -8.89 -11.49
CA PRO A 231 7.00 -7.61 -12.05
C PRO A 231 6.28 -6.43 -11.40
N ASP A 232 7.02 -5.37 -11.08
CA ASP A 232 6.44 -4.11 -10.61
C ASP A 232 5.70 -3.42 -11.78
N GLN A 233 4.37 -3.47 -11.75
CA GLN A 233 3.49 -2.84 -12.75
C GLN A 233 3.20 -1.36 -12.45
N THR A 234 3.68 -0.83 -11.33
CA THR A 234 3.31 0.51 -10.84
C THR A 234 4.26 1.61 -11.31
N ARG A 235 5.46 1.27 -11.80
CA ARG A 235 6.50 2.25 -12.16
C ARG A 235 6.00 3.34 -13.12
N ALA A 236 5.28 2.98 -14.18
CA ALA A 236 4.79 3.96 -15.15
C ALA A 236 3.79 4.95 -14.51
N ARG A 237 2.90 4.45 -13.63
CA ARG A 237 1.97 5.29 -12.87
C ARG A 237 2.72 6.26 -11.97
N TYR A 238 3.70 5.76 -11.23
CA TYR A 238 4.43 6.55 -10.24
C TYR A 238 5.40 7.56 -10.85
N GLN A 239 6.06 7.24 -11.96
CA GLN A 239 6.85 8.22 -12.71
C GLN A 239 5.97 9.36 -13.24
N TYR A 240 4.75 9.04 -13.71
CA TYR A 240 3.80 10.07 -14.14
C TYR A 240 3.32 10.93 -12.98
N LEU A 241 2.92 10.32 -11.86
CA LEU A 241 2.53 11.05 -10.65
C LEU A 241 3.66 11.94 -10.11
N GLU A 242 4.92 11.53 -10.25
CA GLU A 242 6.06 12.35 -9.86
C GLU A 242 6.23 13.61 -10.69
N GLN A 243 6.12 13.50 -12.00
CA GLN A 243 6.26 14.64 -12.91
C GLN A 243 5.16 15.69 -12.71
N HIS A 244 4.01 15.26 -12.16
CA HIS A 244 2.80 16.06 -12.00
C HIS A 244 2.39 16.25 -10.52
N ALA A 245 3.20 15.81 -9.58
CA ALA A 245 3.05 16.19 -8.18
C ALA A 245 3.31 17.70 -8.11
N ALA A 246 2.27 18.46 -7.72
CA ALA A 246 2.30 19.93 -7.72
C ALA A 246 3.64 20.47 -7.18
N LYS A 247 4.28 21.31 -8.00
CA LYS A 247 5.37 22.19 -7.55
C LYS A 247 4.86 23.19 -6.53
#